data_AF-A0A176EVE1-F1
#
_entry.id   AF-A0A176EVE1-F1
#
_cell.length_a   1.000
_cell.length_b   1.000
_cell.length_c   1.000
_cell.angle_alpha   90.00
_cell.angle_beta   90.00
_cell.angle_gamma   90.00
#
_symmetry.space_group_name_H-M   'P 1'
#
loop_
_entity.id
_entity.type
_entity.pdbx_description
1 polymer ?
#
loop_
_entity_poly.entity_id
_entity_poly.type
_entity_poly.pdbx_seq_one_letter_code
_entity_poly.pdbx_strand_id
1 'polypeptide(L)'
;MPNLSDWQHLNLNYVTKARIDQDSCIKCGRCYAACEDTSHQAISMSEDRVFEVIDAECVACNLCVNVCPVEDCITMERLAAGEVDERTGKVVQDEYANWTMHPNNPGACAAE
;
A
#
# COMPACT_ATOMS: atom_id res chain seq x y z
N MET A 1 -21.60 -13.23 1.56
CA MET A 1 -20.67 -12.74 0.53
C MET A 1 -19.45 -13.64 0.54
N PRO A 2 -19.03 -14.22 -0.59
CA PRO A 2 -17.97 -15.24 -0.61
C PRO A 2 -16.60 -14.74 -0.12
N ASN A 3 -16.33 -13.43 -0.20
CA ASN A 3 -15.05 -12.82 0.17
C ASN A 3 -15.09 -12.05 1.51
N LEU A 4 -16.12 -12.26 2.35
CA LEU A 4 -16.21 -11.63 3.66
C LEU A 4 -15.52 -12.52 4.70
N SER A 5 -14.58 -11.95 5.45
CA SER A 5 -13.88 -12.60 6.56
C SER A 5 -13.64 -11.60 7.69
N ASP A 6 -13.43 -12.09 8.91
CA ASP A 6 -13.00 -11.24 10.01
C ASP A 6 -11.59 -10.68 9.76
N TRP A 7 -11.35 -9.46 10.24
CA TRP A 7 -10.10 -8.72 9.99
C TRP A 7 -8.84 -9.52 10.37
N GLN A 8 -8.92 -10.33 11.43
CA GLN A 8 -7.79 -11.11 11.94
C GLN A 8 -7.34 -12.23 10.97
N HIS A 9 -8.15 -12.55 9.97
CA HIS A 9 -7.88 -13.54 8.93
C HIS A 9 -7.43 -12.92 7.60
N LEU A 10 -7.22 -11.60 7.54
CA LEU A 10 -6.60 -10.97 6.38
C LEU A 10 -5.12 -11.37 6.28
N ASN A 11 -4.63 -11.52 5.05
CA ASN A 11 -3.25 -11.90 4.79
C ASN A 11 -2.31 -10.70 5.00
N LEU A 12 -1.60 -10.68 6.12
CA LEU A 12 -0.59 -9.69 6.49
C LEU A 12 0.68 -9.78 5.63
N ASN A 13 0.91 -10.88 4.92
CA ASN A 13 2.01 -10.99 3.94
C ASN A 13 1.62 -10.47 2.55
N TYR A 14 0.37 -10.04 2.35
CA TYR A 14 -0.06 -9.44 1.09
C TYR A 14 0.40 -7.99 1.01
N VAL A 15 1.42 -7.73 0.18
CA VAL A 15 1.99 -6.39 -0.01
C VAL A 15 1.64 -5.85 -1.39
N THR A 16 1.22 -4.60 -1.43
CA THR A 16 0.98 -3.85 -2.67
C THR A 16 1.69 -2.50 -2.63
N LYS A 17 1.85 -1.87 -3.80
CA LYS A 17 2.31 -0.49 -3.95
C LYS A 17 1.43 0.25 -4.94
N ALA A 18 1.24 1.54 -4.72
CA ALA A 18 0.53 2.37 -5.67
C ALA A 18 1.39 2.60 -6.92
N ARG A 19 0.77 2.63 -8.10
CA ARG A 19 1.39 3.06 -9.35
C ARG A 19 0.51 4.11 -10.00
N ILE A 20 1.14 5.14 -10.54
CA ILE A 20 0.45 6.24 -11.23
C ILE A 20 0.76 6.09 -12.72
N ASP A 21 -0.28 5.87 -13.53
CA ASP A 21 -0.18 5.92 -14.98
C ASP A 21 0.00 7.37 -15.42
N GLN A 22 1.15 7.67 -16.02
CA GLN A 22 1.51 9.03 -16.44
C GLN A 22 0.77 9.46 -17.71
N ASP A 23 0.26 8.53 -18.52
CA ASP A 23 -0.44 8.84 -19.76
C ASP A 23 -1.88 9.32 -19.47
N SER A 24 -2.54 8.75 -18.46
CA SER A 24 -3.87 9.18 -18.01
C SER A 24 -3.84 10.31 -16.97
N CYS A 25 -2.69 10.55 -16.33
CA CYS A 25 -2.56 11.57 -15.29
C CYS A 25 -2.80 12.99 -15.82
N ILE A 26 -3.86 13.64 -15.34
CA ILE A 26 -4.18 15.04 -15.66
C ILE A 26 -3.43 16.08 -14.80
N LYS A 27 -2.39 15.65 -14.08
CA LYS A 27 -1.53 16.50 -13.23
C LYS A 27 -2.27 17.35 -12.17
N CYS A 28 -3.40 16.86 -11.66
CA CYS A 28 -4.21 17.63 -10.70
C CYS A 28 -3.55 17.77 -9.30
N GLY A 29 -2.71 16.80 -8.91
CA GLY A 29 -1.99 16.80 -7.62
C GLY A 29 -2.81 16.38 -6.40
N ARG A 30 -4.04 15.87 -6.57
CA ARG A 30 -4.87 15.41 -5.45
C ARG A 30 -4.27 14.21 -4.71
N CYS A 31 -3.66 13.28 -5.45
CA CYS A 31 -2.95 12.14 -4.87
C CYS A 31 -1.78 12.59 -3.99
N TYR A 32 -0.97 13.54 -4.48
CA TYR A 32 0.12 14.16 -3.72
C TYR A 32 -0.39 14.82 -2.44
N ALA A 33 -1.35 15.75 -2.54
CA ALA A 33 -1.88 16.46 -1.38
C ALA A 33 -2.48 15.50 -0.33
N ALA A 34 -3.20 14.46 -0.77
CA ALA A 34 -3.72 13.45 0.15
C ALA A 34 -2.58 12.66 0.83
N CYS A 35 -1.57 12.24 0.10
CA CYS A 35 -0.45 11.50 0.70
C CYS A 35 0.38 12.38 1.65
N GLU A 36 0.55 13.66 1.30
CA GLU A 36 1.32 14.64 2.04
C GLU A 36 0.63 15.06 3.34
N ASP A 37 -0.61 15.54 3.28
CA ASP A 37 -1.26 16.21 4.41
C ASP A 37 -1.99 15.25 5.36
N THR A 38 -2.27 14.02 4.93
CA THR A 38 -3.09 13.08 5.71
C THR A 38 -2.42 11.75 6.01
N SER A 39 -1.21 11.49 5.49
CA SER A 39 -0.64 10.15 5.52
C SER A 39 0.89 10.14 5.63
N HIS A 40 1.60 9.63 4.61
CA HIS A 40 2.98 9.16 4.71
C HIS A 40 3.98 9.86 3.77
N GLN A 41 3.59 10.96 3.11
CA GLN A 41 4.48 11.76 2.25
C GLN A 41 5.19 10.90 1.17
N ALA A 42 4.51 9.87 0.67
CA ALA A 42 5.07 8.83 -0.18
C ALA A 42 4.85 9.07 -1.68
N ILE A 43 4.54 10.31 -2.07
CA ILE A 43 4.40 10.70 -3.48
C ILE A 43 5.26 11.94 -3.69
N SER A 44 6.20 11.89 -4.63
CA SER A 44 6.99 13.05 -5.02
C SER A 44 6.23 13.89 -6.05
N MET A 45 6.59 15.17 -6.13
CA MET A 45 6.11 16.08 -7.19
C MET A 45 7.32 16.78 -7.81
N SER A 46 7.54 16.57 -9.11
CA SER A 46 8.56 17.31 -9.87
C SER A 46 8.11 18.74 -10.17
N GLU A 47 9.03 19.58 -10.65
CA GLU A 47 8.73 20.94 -11.11
C GLU A 47 7.69 20.95 -12.25
N ASP A 48 7.70 19.93 -13.12
CA ASP A 48 6.74 19.73 -14.21
C ASP A 48 5.43 19.06 -13.78
N ARG A 49 5.20 18.94 -12.47
CA ARG A 49 4.05 18.29 -11.83
C ARG A 49 3.83 16.86 -12.32
N VAL A 50 4.93 16.13 -12.49
CA VAL A 50 4.93 14.67 -12.59
C VAL A 50 4.89 14.13 -11.16
N PHE A 51 4.01 13.16 -10.92
CA PHE A 51 3.78 12.58 -9.61
C PHE A 51 4.21 11.12 -9.61
N GLU A 52 5.12 10.75 -8.71
CA GLU A 52 5.66 9.40 -8.62
C GLU A 52 5.55 8.88 -7.19
N VAL A 53 5.24 7.59 -7.06
CA VAL A 53 5.17 6.92 -5.76
C VAL A 53 6.58 6.56 -5.31
N ILE A 54 6.92 6.88 -4.06
CA ILE A 54 8.18 6.51 -3.44
C ILE A 54 7.94 5.19 -2.71
N ASP A 55 8.40 4.08 -3.29
CA ASP A 55 8.12 2.73 -2.76
C ASP A 55 8.66 2.51 -1.35
N ALA A 56 9.78 3.15 -1.01
CA ALA A 56 10.36 3.16 0.33
C ALA A 56 9.45 3.79 1.40
N GLU A 57 8.50 4.65 1.01
CA GLU A 57 7.61 5.35 1.95
C GLU A 57 6.15 4.88 1.84
N CYS A 58 5.77 4.28 0.69
CA CYS A 58 4.39 3.89 0.42
C CYS A 58 3.93 2.72 1.32
N VAL A 59 2.95 2.97 2.20
CA VAL A 59 2.34 1.93 3.07
C VAL A 59 1.15 1.21 2.45
N ALA A 60 0.75 1.58 1.23
CA ALA A 60 -0.46 1.08 0.55
C ALA A 60 -1.78 1.33 1.33
N CYS A 61 -2.01 2.57 1.78
CA CYS A 61 -3.25 2.95 2.46
C CYS A 61 -4.46 3.16 1.52
N ASN A 62 -4.27 3.08 0.20
CA ASN A 62 -5.26 3.30 -0.87
C ASN A 62 -5.87 4.71 -0.95
N LEU A 63 -5.44 5.68 -0.15
CA LEU A 63 -6.06 7.00 -0.17
C LEU A 63 -5.85 7.73 -1.49
N CYS A 64 -4.65 7.65 -2.08
CA CYS A 64 -4.33 8.28 -3.37
C CYS A 64 -5.24 7.79 -4.51
N VAL A 65 -5.54 6.49 -4.55
CA VAL A 65 -6.45 5.87 -5.51
C VAL A 65 -7.86 6.44 -5.36
N ASN A 66 -8.38 6.49 -4.13
CA ASN A 66 -9.75 6.95 -3.85
C ASN A 66 -9.96 8.44 -4.17
N VAL A 67 -8.93 9.27 -4.06
CA VAL A 67 -9.03 10.71 -4.35
C VAL A 67 -8.71 11.05 -5.80
N CYS A 68 -8.18 10.11 -6.60
CA CYS A 68 -7.88 10.39 -7.99
C CYS A 68 -9.20 10.61 -8.78
N PRO A 69 -9.37 11.73 -9.49
CA PRO A 69 -10.58 11.97 -10.28
C PRO A 69 -10.61 11.19 -11.60
N VAL A 70 -9.48 10.62 -12.02
CA VAL A 70 -9.36 9.86 -13.26
C VAL A 70 -9.46 8.39 -12.89
N GLU A 71 -10.48 7.72 -13.43
CA GLU A 71 -10.70 6.29 -13.25
C GLU A 71 -9.45 5.51 -13.71
N ASP A 72 -9.05 4.53 -12.91
CA ASP A 72 -7.89 3.64 -13.15
C ASP A 72 -6.53 4.32 -13.36
N CYS A 73 -6.40 5.64 -13.17
CA CYS A 73 -5.12 6.35 -13.26
C CYS A 73 -4.12 5.92 -12.17
N ILE A 74 -4.63 5.45 -11.02
CA ILE A 74 -3.78 4.92 -9.95
C ILE A 74 -4.26 3.52 -9.60
N THR A 75 -3.35 2.54 -9.69
CA THR A 75 -3.61 1.14 -9.37
C THR A 75 -2.80 0.71 -8.15
N MET A 76 -3.25 -0.35 -7.46
CA MET A 76 -2.49 -1.00 -6.41
C MET A 76 -1.91 -2.29 -6.96
N GLU A 77 -0.61 -2.28 -7.27
CA GLU A 77 0.10 -3.43 -7.81
C GLU A 77 0.63 -4.29 -6.68
N ARG A 78 0.41 -5.61 -6.77
CA ARG A 78 0.92 -6.58 -5.81
C ARG A 78 2.41 -6.82 -6.06
N LEU A 79 3.22 -6.73 -5.01
CA LEU A 79 4.58 -7.24 -5.05
C LEU A 79 4.54 -8.78 -5.00
N ALA A 80 5.23 -9.42 -5.93
CA ALA A 80 5.36 -10.86 -6.01
C ALA A 80 6.23 -11.40 -4.87
N ALA A 81 6.01 -12.66 -4.51
CA ALA A 81 6.87 -13.34 -3.54
C ALA A 81 8.32 -13.38 -4.05
N GLY A 82 9.26 -13.10 -3.16
CA GLY A 82 10.68 -12.96 -3.50
C GLY A 82 11.12 -11.54 -3.84
N GLU A 83 10.20 -10.61 -4.13
CA GLU A 83 10.54 -9.19 -4.27
C GLU A 83 10.83 -8.56 -2.91
N VAL A 84 11.58 -7.45 -2.89
CA VAL A 84 11.89 -6.71 -1.67
C VAL A 84 10.90 -5.55 -1.53
N ASP A 85 10.17 -5.48 -0.41
CA ASP A 85 9.42 -4.27 -0.05
C ASP A 85 10.41 -3.22 0.46
N GLU A 86 10.72 -2.24 -0.40
CA GLU A 86 11.68 -1.16 -0.10
C GLU A 86 11.38 -0.44 1.22
N ARG A 87 10.10 -0.35 1.61
CA ARG A 87 9.70 0.31 2.86
C ARG A 87 10.16 -0.44 4.10
N THR A 88 10.15 -1.77 4.07
CA THR A 88 10.51 -2.60 5.22
C THR A 88 11.90 -3.21 5.10
N GLY A 89 12.49 -3.19 3.89
CA GLY A 89 13.70 -3.92 3.56
C GLY A 89 13.55 -5.45 3.61
N LYS A 90 12.31 -5.96 3.69
CA LYS A 90 12.01 -7.39 3.81
C LYS A 90 11.61 -7.97 2.47
N VAL A 91 11.96 -9.25 2.28
CA VAL A 91 11.47 -10.04 1.14
C VAL A 91 10.00 -10.39 1.36
N VAL A 92 9.16 -10.16 0.35
CA VAL A 92 7.74 -10.53 0.34
C VAL A 92 7.64 -12.06 0.39
N GLN A 93 6.88 -12.55 1.37
CA GLN A 93 6.66 -13.98 1.60
C GLN A 93 5.46 -14.45 0.77
N ASP A 94 5.49 -15.70 0.29
CA ASP A 94 4.35 -16.29 -0.42
C ASP A 94 3.35 -16.92 0.56
N GLU A 95 3.85 -17.37 1.71
CA GLU A 95 3.07 -18.06 2.71
C GLU A 95 2.01 -17.13 3.29
N TYR A 96 0.78 -17.61 3.38
CA TYR A 96 -0.30 -16.89 4.04
C TYR A 96 0.07 -16.62 5.50
N ALA A 97 -0.01 -15.36 5.92
CA ALA A 97 0.08 -15.02 7.32
C ALA A 97 -1.00 -14.07 7.82
N ASN A 98 -1.51 -14.26 9.04
CA ASN A 98 -2.59 -13.46 9.58
C ASN A 98 -2.36 -13.09 11.06
N TRP A 99 -3.27 -12.32 11.64
CA TRP A 99 -3.11 -11.82 13.01
C TRP A 99 -3.13 -12.94 14.06
N THR A 100 -3.85 -14.04 13.83
CA THR A 100 -4.00 -15.11 14.84
C THR A 100 -2.70 -15.82 15.18
N MET A 101 -1.68 -15.72 14.31
CA MET A 101 -0.33 -16.28 14.55
C MET A 101 0.77 -15.23 14.58
N HIS A 102 0.42 -13.94 14.57
CA HIS A 102 1.39 -12.87 14.60
C HIS A 102 2.06 -12.79 15.99
N PRO A 103 3.40 -12.62 16.09
CA PRO A 103 4.11 -12.63 17.38
C PRO A 103 3.66 -11.53 18.35
N ASN A 104 3.11 -10.43 17.83
CA ASN A 104 2.56 -9.34 18.65
C ASN A 104 1.08 -9.54 19.05
N ASN A 105 0.44 -10.66 18.69
CA ASN A 105 -0.93 -10.92 19.08
C ASN A 105 -0.97 -11.38 20.55
N PRO A 106 -1.56 -10.61 21.48
CA PRO A 106 -1.62 -10.99 22.90
C PRO A 106 -2.43 -12.26 23.15
N GLY A 107 -3.33 -12.64 22.23
CA GLY A 107 -4.08 -13.89 22.30
C GLY A 107 -3.32 -15.11 21.75
N ALA A 108 -2.18 -14.91 21.07
CA ALA A 108 -1.36 -15.99 20.52
C ALA A 108 -0.24 -16.42 21.48
N CYS A 109 0.26 -15.50 22.32
CA CYS A 109 1.19 -15.83 23.38
C CYS A 109 0.39 -16.30 24.61
N ALA A 110 0.66 -17.51 25.11
CA ALA A 110 0.15 -17.93 26.41
C ALA A 110 0.59 -16.90 27.47
N ALA A 111 -0.34 -16.48 28.34
CA ALA A 111 0.00 -15.61 29.45
C ALA A 111 1.12 -16.25 30.29
N GLU A 112 2.24 -15.55 30.46
CA GLU A 112 3.24 -15.86 31.48
C GLU A 112 2.69 -15.62 32.89
#